data_AF-A0ABC8QPN0-F1
#
_entry.id   AF-A0ABC8QPN0-F1
#
_cell.length_a   1.000
_cell.length_b   1.000
_cell.length_c   1.000
_cell.angle_alpha   90.00
_cell.angle_beta   90.00
_cell.angle_gamma   90.00
#
_symmetry.space_group_name_H-M   'P 1'
#
loop_
_entity.id
_entity.type
_entity.pdbx_description
1 polymer ?
#
loop_
_entity_poly.entity_id
_entity_poly.type
_entity_poly.pdbx_seq_one_letter_code
_entity_poly.pdbx_strand_id
1 'polypeptide(L)'
;GVISMSKQLEYFKEYRTKLEPAIGKRRTKNLINKAGFIVSAGTNDFVINYFATPIRQQSYTVSGYQQFLMQHVQQFVQVCPLLQSLSKR
;
A
#
# COMPACT_ATOMS: atom_id res chain seq x y z
N GLY A 1 -1.43 8.63 -15.38
CA GLY A 1 -1.46 7.26 -14.81
C GLY A 1 -1.32 7.34 -13.30
N VAL A 2 -1.87 6.36 -12.56
CA VAL A 2 -1.77 6.30 -11.10
C VAL A 2 -0.46 5.61 -10.70
N ILE A 3 0.22 6.09 -9.65
CA ILE A 3 1.47 5.48 -9.15
C ILE A 3 1.13 4.15 -8.47
N SER A 4 1.78 3.06 -8.91
CA SER A 4 1.57 1.74 -8.33
C SER A 4 1.98 1.67 -6.85
N MET A 5 1.35 0.79 -6.06
CA MET A 5 1.68 0.62 -4.64
C MET A 5 3.16 0.24 -4.43
N SER A 6 3.73 -0.60 -5.31
CA SER A 6 5.15 -0.94 -5.28
C SER A 6 6.04 0.30 -5.44
N LYS A 7 5.68 1.20 -6.36
CA LYS A 7 6.45 2.43 -6.58
C LYS A 7 6.31 3.41 -5.41
N GLN A 8 5.12 3.52 -4.81
CA GLN A 8 4.91 4.31 -3.60
C GLN A 8 5.78 3.80 -2.44
N LEU A 9 5.93 2.47 -2.29
CA LEU A 9 6.82 1.88 -1.30
C LEU A 9 8.30 2.17 -1.57
N GLU A 10 8.74 2.17 -2.83
CA GLU A 10 10.10 2.61 -3.20
C GLU A 10 10.35 4.06 -2.79
N TYR A 11 9.41 4.97 -3.09
CA TYR A 11 9.52 6.36 -2.67
C TYR A 11 9.57 6.51 -1.16
N PHE A 12 8.81 5.71 -0.42
CA PHE A 12 8.91 5.71 1.04
C PHE A 12 10.29 5.26 1.54
N LYS A 13 10.89 4.24 0.93
CA LYS A 13 12.27 3.81 1.26
C LYS A 13 13.28 4.91 0.94
N GLU A 14 13.13 5.56 -0.22
CA GLU A 14 13.98 6.68 -0.63
C GLU A 14 13.86 7.87 0.33
N TYR A 15 12.64 8.22 0.75
CA TYR A 15 12.39 9.27 1.72
C TYR A 15 13.11 8.99 3.04
N ARG A 16 13.07 7.75 3.54
CA ARG A 16 13.81 7.36 4.75
C ARG A 16 15.30 7.61 4.58
N THR A 17 15.89 7.20 3.46
CA THR A 17 17.31 7.42 3.17
C THR A 17 17.66 8.91 3.12
N LYS A 18 16.80 9.74 2.53
CA LYS A 18 17.00 11.21 2.48
C LYS A 18 16.83 11.89 3.84
N LEU A 19 16.06 11.30 4.74
CA LEU A 19 15.83 11.86 6.07
C LEU A 19 17.00 11.56 7.04
N GLU A 20 17.74 10.47 6.82
CA GLU A 20 18.85 10.08 7.69
C GLU A 20 19.94 11.15 7.84
N PRO A 21 20.42 11.84 6.78
CA PRO A 21 21.37 12.94 6.91
C PRO A 21 20.86 14.13 7.73
N ALA A 22 19.54 14.38 7.71
CA ALA A 22 18.95 15.55 8.35
C ALA A 22 18.78 15.39 9.87
N ILE A 23 18.40 14.19 10.34
CA ILE A 23 18.08 13.96 11.77
C ILE A 23 18.85 12.79 12.39
N GLY A 24 19.66 12.08 11.61
CA GLY A 24 20.39 10.90 12.02
C GLY A 24 19.56 9.61 11.96
N LYS A 25 20.26 8.49 11.74
CA LYS A 25 19.67 7.15 11.56
C LYS A 25 18.77 6.71 12.72
N ARG A 26 19.22 6.94 13.97
CA ARG A 26 18.45 6.56 15.18
C ARG A 26 17.13 7.34 15.28
N ARG A 27 17.14 8.65 15.05
CA ARG A 27 15.93 9.47 15.11
C ARG A 27 14.99 9.16 13.96
N THR A 28 15.52 8.94 12.76
CA THR A 28 14.74 8.49 11.59
C THR A 28 14.02 7.18 11.89
N LYS A 29 14.74 6.16 12.41
CA LYS A 29 14.13 4.89 12.82
C LYS A 29 13.03 5.11 13.86
N ASN A 30 13.28 5.93 14.89
CA ASN A 30 12.30 6.21 15.95
C ASN A 30 11.05 6.94 15.43
N LEU A 31 11.21 7.92 14.54
CA LEU A 31 10.11 8.65 13.92
C LEU A 31 9.21 7.70 13.12
N ILE A 32 9.80 6.93 12.20
CA ILE A 32 9.07 5.96 11.39
C ILE A 32 8.40 4.90 12.26
N ASN A 33 9.06 4.49 13.35
CA ASN A 33 8.50 3.56 14.31
C ASN A 33 7.29 4.11 15.07
N LYS A 34 7.24 5.41 15.33
CA LYS A 34 6.14 6.04 16.09
C LYS A 34 5.04 6.60 15.20
N ALA A 35 5.23 6.61 13.88
CA ALA A 35 4.26 7.12 12.94
C ALA A 35 3.09 6.14 12.74
N GLY A 36 1.89 6.69 12.54
CA GLY A 36 0.74 5.95 12.02
C GLY A 36 0.81 5.89 10.49
N PHE A 37 0.43 4.74 9.92
CA PHE A 37 0.37 4.54 8.47
C PHE A 37 -1.03 4.12 8.06
N ILE A 38 -1.55 4.73 7.00
CA ILE A 38 -2.86 4.41 6.41
C ILE A 38 -2.62 3.95 4.97
N VAL A 39 -3.20 2.81 4.62
CA VAL A 39 -3.22 2.31 3.24
C VAL A 39 -4.65 2.44 2.73
N SER A 40 -4.83 3.24 1.68
CA SER A 40 -6.11 3.40 0.98
C SER A 40 -5.97 2.85 -0.44
N ALA A 41 -6.65 1.75 -0.73
CA ALA A 41 -6.55 1.04 -2.01
C ALA A 41 -7.91 0.45 -2.42
N GLY A 42 -8.12 0.20 -3.72
CA GLY A 42 -9.30 -0.47 -4.25
C GLY A 42 -10.36 0.45 -4.87
N THR A 43 -10.43 1.73 -4.51
CA THR A 43 -11.47 2.64 -5.05
C THR A 43 -11.36 2.80 -6.58
N ASN A 44 -10.15 3.03 -7.08
CA ASN A 44 -9.91 3.14 -8.52
C ASN A 44 -10.16 1.82 -9.24
N ASP A 45 -9.85 0.69 -8.59
CA ASP A 45 -10.10 -0.63 -9.15
C ASP A 45 -11.60 -0.88 -9.36
N PHE A 46 -12.44 -0.47 -8.40
CA PHE A 46 -13.89 -0.50 -8.57
C PHE A 46 -14.38 0.46 -9.66
N VAL A 47 -14.01 1.74 -9.58
CA VAL A 47 -14.51 2.75 -10.52
C VAL A 47 -14.11 2.40 -11.96
N ILE A 48 -12.86 2.03 -12.19
CA ILE A 48 -12.31 1.86 -13.53
C ILE A 48 -12.50 0.43 -14.04
N ASN A 49 -12.06 -0.58 -13.27
CA ASN A 49 -11.95 -1.95 -13.77
C ASN A 49 -13.20 -2.80 -13.50
N TYR A 50 -14.08 -2.35 -12.59
CA TYR A 50 -15.33 -3.02 -12.31
C TYR A 50 -16.52 -2.29 -12.94
N PHE A 51 -16.70 -1.00 -12.69
CA PHE A 51 -17.89 -0.27 -13.17
C PHE A 51 -17.73 0.34 -14.56
N ALA A 52 -16.70 1.16 -14.79
CA ALA A 52 -16.53 1.87 -16.07
C ALA A 52 -16.11 0.92 -17.20
N THR A 53 -15.18 0.01 -16.91
CA THR A 53 -14.73 -1.04 -17.84
C THR A 53 -15.21 -2.38 -17.29
N PRO A 54 -16.32 -2.96 -17.75
CA PRO A 54 -16.96 -4.11 -17.12
C PRO A 54 -16.22 -5.45 -17.32
N ILE A 55 -14.89 -5.42 -17.52
CA ILE A 55 -14.05 -6.63 -17.65
C ILE A 55 -14.14 -7.47 -16.37
N ARG A 56 -14.11 -6.85 -15.19
CA ARG A 56 -14.18 -7.60 -13.92
C ARG A 56 -15.60 -8.06 -13.56
N GLN A 57 -16.64 -7.38 -14.03
CA GLN A 57 -18.03 -7.83 -13.84
C GLN A 57 -18.32 -9.18 -14.49
N GLN A 58 -17.60 -9.53 -15.57
CA GLN A 58 -17.76 -10.83 -16.23
C GLN A 58 -17.22 -12.00 -15.40
N SER A 59 -16.30 -11.75 -14.46
CA SER A 59 -15.63 -12.79 -13.68
C SER A 59 -15.92 -12.74 -12.19
N TYR A 60 -16.48 -11.63 -11.68
CA TYR A 60 -16.69 -11.41 -10.26
C TYR A 60 -18.03 -10.74 -9.99
N THR A 61 -18.70 -11.18 -8.93
CA THR A 61 -19.72 -10.38 -8.25
C THR A 61 -19.05 -9.22 -7.49
N VAL A 62 -19.82 -8.25 -7.00
CA VAL A 62 -19.27 -7.12 -6.23
C VAL A 62 -18.54 -7.62 -4.99
N SER A 63 -19.14 -8.56 -4.25
CA SER A 63 -18.52 -9.18 -3.07
C SER A 63 -17.28 -10.00 -3.43
N GLY A 64 -17.31 -10.74 -4.55
CA GLY A 64 -16.16 -11.49 -5.04
C GLY A 64 -15.00 -10.59 -5.41
N TYR A 65 -15.25 -9.46 -6.07
CA TYR A 65 -14.21 -8.51 -6.43
C TYR A 65 -13.66 -7.75 -5.21
N GLN A 66 -14.53 -7.42 -4.24
CA GLN A 66 -14.09 -6.86 -2.96
C GLN A 66 -13.13 -7.81 -2.25
N GLN A 67 -13.47 -9.10 -2.15
CA GLN A 67 -12.61 -10.10 -1.53
C GLN A 67 -11.30 -10.26 -2.31
N PHE A 68 -11.35 -10.28 -3.64
CA PHE A 68 -10.16 -10.32 -4.49
C PHE A 68 -9.22 -9.14 -4.20
N LEU A 69 -9.74 -7.91 -4.16
CA LEU A 69 -8.93 -6.72 -3.86
C LEU A 69 -8.38 -6.76 -2.43
N MET A 70 -9.19 -7.17 -1.46
CA MET A 70 -8.74 -7.30 -0.07
C MET A 70 -7.59 -8.30 0.09
N GLN A 71 -7.64 -9.44 -0.60
CA GLN A 71 -6.54 -10.40 -0.62
C GLN A 71 -5.26 -9.79 -1.17
N HIS A 72 -5.33 -9.00 -2.25
CA HIS A 72 -4.16 -8.34 -2.83
C HIS A 72 -3.56 -7.28 -1.90
N VAL A 73 -4.41 -6.48 -1.25
CA VAL A 73 -3.95 -5.49 -0.25
C VAL A 73 -3.31 -6.19 0.95
N GLN A 74 -3.93 -7.25 1.46
CA GLN A 74 -3.36 -8.06 2.54
C GLN A 74 -2.01 -8.66 2.16
N GLN A 75 -1.91 -9.25 0.97
CA GLN A 75 -0.65 -9.79 0.45
C GLN A 75 0.41 -8.69 0.32
N PHE A 76 0.06 -7.49 -0.15
CA PHE A 76 1.01 -6.39 -0.25
C PHE A 76 1.56 -5.96 1.12
N VAL A 77 0.70 -5.86 2.14
CA VAL A 77 1.10 -5.53 3.51
C VAL A 77 1.93 -6.65 4.13
N GLN A 78 1.57 -7.91 3.88
CA GLN A 78 2.26 -9.08 4.41
C GLN A 78 3.59 -9.37 3.70
N VAL A 79 3.72 -9.23 2.39
CA VAL A 79 4.98 -9.59 1.71
C VAL A 79 6.04 -8.50 1.90
N CYS A 80 5.64 -7.28 2.22
CA CYS A 80 6.58 -6.18 2.47
C CYS A 80 7.14 -6.22 3.90
N PRO A 81 8.44 -6.55 4.12
CA PRO A 81 8.99 -6.64 5.47
C PRO A 81 8.93 -5.32 6.24
N LEU A 82 9.00 -4.20 5.51
CA LEU A 82 8.86 -2.87 6.08
C LEU A 82 7.45 -2.64 6.61
N LEU A 83 6.41 -2.91 5.82
CA LEU A 83 5.02 -2.76 6.26
C LEU A 83 4.64 -3.79 7.34
N GLN A 84 5.14 -5.03 7.25
CA GLN A 84 4.99 -6.01 8.32
C GLN A 84 5.56 -5.51 9.65
N SER A 85 6.74 -4.86 9.64
CA SER A 85 7.34 -4.30 10.86
C SER A 85 6.56 -3.13 11.46
N LEU A 86 5.65 -2.54 10.68
CA LEU A 86 4.74 -1.47 11.11
C LEU A 86 3.40 -2.05 11.58
N SER A 87 2.92 -3.15 10.97
CA SER A 87 1.65 -3.80 11.31
C SER A 87 1.68 -4.64 12.59
N LYS A 88 2.83 -5.16 13.02
CA LYS A 88 2.96 -5.99 14.23
C LYS A 88 3.06 -5.17 15.54
N ARG A 89 2.52 -3.95 15.58
CA ARG A 89 2.56 -3.04 16.73
C ARG A 89 1.19 -2.90 17.36
#